data_AF-A0A1W1CR67-F1
#
_entry.id   AF-A0A1W1CR67-F1
#
_cell.length_a   1.000
_cell.length_b   1.000
_cell.length_c   1.000
_cell.angle_alpha   90.00
_cell.angle_beta   90.00
_cell.angle_gamma   90.00
#
_symmetry.space_group_name_H-M   'P 1'
#
loop_
_entity.id
_entity.type
_entity.pdbx_description
1 polymer ?
#
loop_
_entity_poly.entity_id
_entity_poly.type
_entity_poly.pdbx_seq_one_letter_code
_entity_poly.pdbx_strand_id
1 'polypeptide(L)'
;METTETKPVDFENMSAIQKINAIDVIIDEKIRDFLQADNGDLDFIDLQEKNGLTDVYISYVGACGSCDSSGGTLTSIQRILNGQLETNDIRVFAI
;
A
#
# COMPACT_ATOMS: atom_id res chain seq x y z
N MET A 1 13.72 -16.69 27.72
CA MET A 1 12.83 -15.57 28.07
C MET A 1 13.29 -14.40 27.24
N GLU A 2 12.60 -14.10 26.15
CA GLU A 2 12.56 -12.77 25.53
C GLU A 2 11.34 -12.79 24.61
N THR A 3 10.21 -12.38 25.18
CA THR A 3 8.97 -12.08 24.49
C THR A 3 9.19 -10.76 23.76
N THR A 4 9.56 -10.80 22.48
CA THR A 4 9.40 -9.65 21.60
C THR A 4 7.98 -9.69 21.06
N GLU A 5 7.10 -9.00 21.78
CA GLU A 5 5.78 -8.57 21.34
C GLU A 5 5.97 -7.63 20.15
N THR A 6 6.14 -8.18 18.94
CA THR A 6 5.80 -7.44 17.71
C THR A 6 4.29 -7.33 17.77
N LYS A 7 3.79 -6.20 18.30
CA LYS A 7 2.36 -5.90 18.23
C LYS A 7 1.96 -6.08 16.77
N PRO A 8 1.14 -7.09 16.43
CA PRO A 8 0.57 -7.10 15.10
C PRO A 8 -0.15 -5.76 15.04
N VAL A 9 0.23 -4.90 14.10
CA VAL A 9 -0.64 -3.79 13.77
C VAL A 9 -1.94 -4.50 13.42
N ASP A 10 -2.96 -4.43 14.28
CA ASP A 10 -4.20 -5.17 14.14
C ASP A 10 -4.98 -4.58 12.96
N PHE A 11 -4.42 -4.66 11.76
CA PHE A 11 -5.01 -4.16 10.55
C PHE A 11 -6.38 -4.82 10.39
N GLU A 12 -6.49 -6.11 10.70
CA GLU A 12 -7.76 -6.83 10.74
C GLU A 12 -8.82 -6.22 11.69
N ASN A 13 -8.41 -5.63 12.83
CA ASN A 13 -9.32 -5.00 13.79
C ASN A 13 -9.48 -3.47 13.57
N MET A 14 -8.77 -2.88 12.62
CA MET A 14 -8.88 -1.46 12.31
C MET A 14 -10.17 -1.15 11.55
N SER A 15 -10.79 -0.03 11.91
CA SER A 15 -11.90 0.51 11.11
C SER A 15 -11.41 0.95 9.73
N ALA A 16 -12.29 0.98 8.74
CA ALA A 16 -11.92 1.41 7.37
C ALA A 16 -11.15 2.74 7.33
N ILE A 17 -11.56 3.73 8.16
CA ILE A 17 -10.88 5.03 8.26
C ILE A 17 -9.45 4.89 8.81
N GLN A 18 -9.23 4.02 9.79
CA GLN A 18 -7.89 3.77 10.33
C GLN A 18 -7.00 3.06 9.32
N LYS A 19 -7.55 2.11 8.57
CA LYS A 19 -6.85 1.44 7.47
C LYS A 19 -6.42 2.43 6.40
N ILE A 20 -7.35 3.29 5.97
CA ILE A 20 -7.07 4.35 5.00
C ILE A 20 -5.93 5.23 5.50
N ASN A 21 -6.02 5.73 6.73
CA ASN A 21 -4.97 6.61 7.27
C ASN A 21 -3.62 5.90 7.40
N ALA A 22 -3.59 4.64 7.82
CA ALA A 22 -2.35 3.86 7.90
C ALA A 22 -1.72 3.67 6.52
N ILE A 23 -2.54 3.31 5.51
CA ILE A 23 -2.08 3.13 4.13
C ILE A 23 -1.60 4.45 3.52
N ASP A 24 -2.34 5.54 3.74
CA ASP A 24 -1.99 6.89 3.28
C ASP A 24 -0.63 7.34 3.81
N VAL A 25 -0.38 7.14 5.12
CA VAL A 25 0.93 7.43 5.74
C VAL A 25 2.04 6.58 5.13
N ILE A 26 1.82 5.27 4.94
CA ILE A 26 2.83 4.38 4.33
C ILE A 26 3.10 4.78 2.87
N ILE A 27 2.06 5.15 2.13
CA ILE A 27 2.18 5.63 0.76
C ILE A 27 3.06 6.87 0.73
N ASP A 28 2.77 7.87 1.56
CA ASP A 28 3.53 9.13 1.58
C ASP A 28 4.99 8.92 2.03
N GLU A 29 5.22 8.16 3.12
CA GLU A 29 6.56 8.00 3.70
C GLU A 29 7.46 6.99 2.95
N LYS A 30 6.90 6.02 2.23
CA LYS A 30 7.68 4.96 1.58
C LYS A 30 7.53 4.98 0.08
N ILE A 31 6.30 5.02 -0.40
CA ILE A 31 6.02 4.75 -1.80
C ILE A 31 6.21 6.01 -2.64
N ARG A 32 5.75 7.16 -2.17
CA ARG A 32 5.93 8.45 -2.82
C ARG A 32 7.41 8.80 -2.90
N ASP A 33 8.16 8.65 -1.81
CA ASP A 33 9.63 8.79 -1.82
C ASP A 33 10.31 7.85 -2.84
N PHE A 34 9.86 6.59 -2.91
CA PHE A 34 10.39 5.62 -3.87
C PHE A 34 10.06 5.97 -5.32
N LEU A 35 8.83 6.42 -5.61
CA LEU A 35 8.40 6.78 -6.95
C LEU A 35 8.97 8.12 -7.42
N GLN A 36 9.10 9.10 -6.53
CA GLN A 36 9.67 10.40 -6.87
C GLN A 36 11.13 10.30 -7.29
N ALA A 37 11.87 9.33 -6.75
CA ALA A 37 13.21 9.00 -7.23
C ALA A 37 13.24 8.61 -8.72
N ASP A 38 12.14 8.06 -9.24
CA ASP A 38 11.93 7.70 -10.66
C ASP A 38 11.12 8.77 -11.43
N ASN A 39 10.90 9.95 -10.87
CA ASN A 39 10.01 11.01 -11.41
C ASN A 39 8.54 10.53 -11.60
N GLY A 40 8.13 9.52 -10.84
CA GLY A 40 6.75 9.06 -10.72
C GLY A 40 6.09 9.55 -9.44
N ASP A 41 4.78 9.41 -9.39
CA ASP A 41 3.96 9.68 -8.21
C ASP A 41 2.75 8.73 -8.21
N LEU A 42 2.01 8.69 -7.11
CA LEU A 42 0.75 7.96 -7.01
C LEU A 42 -0.26 8.70 -6.15
N ASP A 43 -1.52 8.54 -6.51
CA ASP A 43 -2.66 8.99 -5.71
C ASP A 43 -3.43 7.79 -5.19
N PHE A 44 -3.73 7.82 -3.89
CA PHE A 44 -4.66 6.89 -3.27
C PHE A 44 -6.10 7.31 -3.61
N ILE A 45 -6.86 6.41 -4.21
CA ILE A 45 -8.22 6.70 -4.71
C ILE A 45 -9.27 6.18 -3.75
N ASP A 46 -9.20 4.89 -3.43
CA ASP A 46 -10.23 4.23 -2.63
C ASP A 46 -9.70 2.98 -1.93
N LEU A 47 -10.37 2.58 -0.86
CA LEU A 47 -10.11 1.32 -0.16
C LEU A 47 -11.41 0.57 0.05
N GLN A 48 -11.44 -0.68 -0.41
CA GLN A 48 -12.59 -1.57 -0.28
C GLN A 48 -12.20 -2.82 0.48
N GLU A 49 -13.00 -3.18 1.48
CA GLU A 49 -12.81 -4.42 2.20
C GLU A 49 -13.84 -5.46 1.73
N LYS A 50 -13.36 -6.64 1.33
CA LYS A 50 -14.21 -7.70 0.80
C LYS A 50 -13.71 -9.07 1.26
N ASN A 51 -14.54 -9.76 2.04
CA ASN A 51 -14.26 -11.11 2.55
C ASN A 51 -12.92 -11.21 3.31
N GLY A 52 -12.58 -10.18 4.11
CA GLY A 52 -11.31 -10.12 4.84
C GLY A 52 -10.11 -9.65 4.02
N LEU A 53 -10.28 -9.44 2.70
CA LEU A 53 -9.25 -8.85 1.84
C LEU A 53 -9.44 -7.34 1.73
N THR A 54 -8.35 -6.60 1.70
CA THR A 54 -8.35 -5.15 1.54
C THR A 54 -7.84 -4.76 0.15
N ASP A 55 -8.74 -4.25 -0.67
CA ASP A 55 -8.49 -3.82 -2.04
C ASP A 55 -8.19 -2.32 -2.04
N VAL A 56 -6.97 -1.98 -2.37
CA VAL A 56 -6.46 -0.60 -2.39
C VAL A 56 -6.39 -0.16 -3.85
N TYR A 57 -7.17 0.85 -4.19
CA TYR A 57 -7.19 1.43 -5.52
C TYR A 57 -6.30 2.67 -5.54
N ILE A 58 -5.31 2.67 -6.43
CA ILE A 58 -4.40 3.79 -6.66
C ILE A 58 -4.47 4.23 -8.12
N SER A 59 -4.06 5.46 -8.39
CA SER A 59 -3.80 5.92 -9.75
C SER A 59 -2.37 6.43 -9.83
N TYR A 60 -1.62 5.98 -10.83
CA TYR A 60 -0.26 6.46 -11.04
C TYR A 60 -0.28 7.85 -11.69
N VAL A 61 0.57 8.74 -11.20
CA VAL A 61 0.71 10.10 -11.72
C VAL A 61 2.15 10.31 -12.15
N GLY A 62 2.38 11.08 -13.22
CA GLY A 62 3.73 11.51 -13.63
C GLY A 62 4.30 10.85 -14.89
N ALA A 63 5.62 10.97 -15.05
CA ALA A 63 6.33 10.88 -16.33
C ALA A 63 6.34 9.47 -16.97
N CYS A 64 5.87 8.46 -16.25
CA CYS A 64 5.99 7.05 -16.61
C CYS A 64 4.63 6.32 -16.59
N GLY A 65 3.51 7.01 -16.85
CA GLY A 65 2.19 6.37 -16.97
C GLY A 65 2.08 5.32 -18.10
N SER A 66 3.12 5.17 -18.92
CA SER A 66 3.13 4.37 -20.16
C SER A 66 4.40 3.55 -20.37
N CYS A 67 5.30 3.43 -19.39
CA CYS A 67 6.42 2.48 -19.51
C CYS A 67 5.96 1.13 -18.93
N ASP A 68 5.65 0.20 -19.84
CA ASP A 68 5.18 -1.19 -19.64
C ASP A 68 6.09 -2.11 -18.78
N SER A 69 6.86 -1.56 -17.85
CA SER A 69 7.42 -2.31 -16.70
C SER A 69 6.42 -2.39 -15.52
N SER A 70 5.17 -1.98 -15.74
CA SER A 70 4.11 -1.67 -14.77
C SER A 70 3.71 -2.80 -13.82
N GLY A 71 4.07 -4.05 -14.10
CA GLY A 71 3.84 -5.17 -13.19
C GLY A 71 4.78 -5.20 -11.98
N GLY A 72 6.03 -4.74 -12.15
CA GLY A 72 7.05 -4.80 -11.09
C GLY A 72 6.80 -3.78 -9.98
N THR A 73 6.43 -2.55 -10.36
CA THR A 73 6.15 -1.45 -9.42
C THR A 73 4.94 -1.75 -8.56
N LEU A 74 3.82 -2.15 -9.17
CA LEU A 74 2.59 -2.48 -8.44
C LEU A 74 2.80 -3.64 -7.45
N THR A 75 3.55 -4.66 -7.86
CA THR A 75 3.94 -5.77 -6.98
C THR A 75 4.79 -5.29 -5.81
N SER A 76 5.69 -4.32 -6.04
CA SER A 76 6.54 -3.75 -5.00
C SER A 76 5.72 -2.94 -3.98
N ILE A 77 4.79 -2.11 -4.45
CA ILE A 77 3.86 -1.35 -3.60
C ILE A 77 3.04 -2.30 -2.72
N GLN A 78 2.44 -3.32 -3.34
CA GLN A 78 1.69 -4.33 -2.61
C GLN A 78 2.57 -5.00 -1.54
N ARG A 79 3.81 -5.37 -1.89
CA ARG A 79 4.74 -6.00 -0.94
C ARG A 79 5.12 -5.08 0.20
N ILE A 80 5.33 -3.78 -0.06
CA ILE A 80 5.62 -2.78 0.97
C ILE A 80 4.43 -2.68 1.93
N LEU A 81 3.21 -2.51 1.42
CA LEU A 81 2.01 -2.40 2.27
C LEU A 81 1.80 -3.64 3.14
N ASN A 82 1.86 -4.82 2.54
CA ASN A 82 1.76 -6.10 3.26
C ASN A 82 2.88 -6.25 4.31
N GLY A 83 4.11 -5.84 3.99
CA GLY A 83 5.24 -5.89 4.91
C GLY A 83 5.18 -4.87 6.05
N GLN A 84 4.65 -3.66 5.81
CA GLN A 84 4.50 -2.62 6.84
C GLN A 84 3.34 -2.89 7.79
N LEU A 85 2.26 -3.50 7.28
CA LEU A 85 1.05 -3.82 8.05
C LEU A 85 1.05 -5.28 8.53
N GLU A 86 2.15 -6.01 8.32
CA GLU A 86 2.34 -7.42 8.71
C GLU A 86 1.18 -8.35 8.29
N THR A 87 0.57 -8.06 7.14
CA THR A 87 -0.58 -8.80 6.58
C THR A 87 -0.25 -9.31 5.18
N ASN A 88 -1.03 -10.27 4.67
CA ASN A 88 -0.97 -10.71 3.27
C ASN A 88 -2.30 -10.50 2.54
N ASP A 89 -3.24 -9.79 3.16
CA ASP A 89 -4.61 -9.65 2.69
C ASP A 89 -4.82 -8.36 1.88
N ILE A 90 -3.76 -7.57 1.70
CA ILE A 90 -3.81 -6.32 0.93
C ILE A 90 -3.49 -6.58 -0.54
N ARG A 91 -4.41 -6.17 -1.40
CA ARG A 91 -4.29 -6.25 -2.87
C ARG A 91 -4.33 -4.84 -3.43
N VAL A 92 -3.35 -4.52 -4.28
CA VAL A 92 -3.28 -3.19 -4.90
C VAL A 92 -3.78 -3.28 -6.33
N PHE A 93 -4.62 -2.32 -6.73
CA PHE A 93 -5.14 -2.19 -8.07
C PHE A 93 -4.83 -0.78 -8.58
N ALA A 94 -4.26 -0.70 -9.77
CA ALA A 94 -4.12 0.57 -10.48
C ALA A 94 -5.34 0.78 -11.38
N ILE A 95 -5.87 1.99 -11.38
CA ILE A 95 -6.98 2.43 -12.24
C ILE A 95 -6.58 3.58 -13.18
#